data_AF-A0A954R783-F1
#
_entry.id   AF-A0A954R783-F1
#
_cell.length_a   1.000
_cell.length_b   1.000
_cell.length_c   1.000
_cell.angle_alpha   90.00
_cell.angle_beta   90.00
_cell.angle_gamma   90.00
#
_symmetry.space_group_name_H-M   'P 1'
#
loop_
_entity.id
_entity.type
_entity.pdbx_description
1 polymer ?
#
loop_
_entity_poly.entity_id
_entity_poly.type
_entity_poly.pdbx_seq_one_letter_code
_entity_poly.pdbx_strand_id
1 'polypeptide(L)'
;GGELFEYVHQETGTKVLKAQHPEFELWSQGIHARAGVSCADCHMPYEKQGASKVSSHWVRSPMLNIHRACQTCHHVSETELKARVDGIQDRTRGLIDRAAVAVTDMLDTIVDVQARGATQEQLQPIRELQRKAMWRLDYISSENSKGFHADQEAARILGESIDYSRQAQAAALKLTLPTDAETATATK
;
A
#
# COMPACT_ATOMS: atom_id res chain seq x y z
N GLY A 1 -2.79 -24.89 14.36
CA GLY A 1 -3.23 -23.51 14.61
C GLY A 1 -4.11 -23.08 13.46
N GLY A 2 -5.13 -22.25 13.72
CA GLY A 2 -6.00 -21.74 12.65
C GLY A 2 -5.29 -20.76 11.72
N GLU A 3 -5.94 -20.41 10.61
CA GLU A 3 -5.50 -19.35 9.70
C GLU A 3 -5.48 -17.99 10.43
N LEU A 4 -4.39 -17.23 10.29
CA LEU A 4 -4.24 -15.90 10.89
C LEU A 4 -5.08 -14.86 10.13
N PHE A 5 -5.86 -14.03 10.81
CA PHE A 5 -6.56 -12.89 10.23
C PHE A 5 -6.86 -11.84 11.30
N GLU A 6 -7.07 -10.59 10.88
CA GLU A 6 -7.44 -9.49 11.79
C GLU A 6 -8.96 -9.29 11.83
N TYR A 7 -9.62 -9.33 10.68
CA TYR A 7 -11.08 -9.23 10.60
C TYR A 7 -11.63 -9.99 9.39
N VAL A 8 -12.94 -10.21 9.41
CA VAL A 8 -13.70 -10.73 8.27
C VAL A 8 -14.27 -9.54 7.50
N HIS A 9 -13.91 -9.41 6.23
CA HIS A 9 -14.46 -8.38 5.36
C HIS A 9 -15.97 -8.58 5.24
N GLN A 10 -16.75 -7.59 5.66
CA GLN A 10 -18.18 -7.75 5.88
C GLN A 10 -18.95 -8.12 4.61
N GLU A 11 -18.60 -7.50 3.47
CA GLU A 11 -19.34 -7.71 2.22
C GLU A 11 -18.99 -9.03 1.54
N THR A 12 -17.73 -9.45 1.60
CA THR A 12 -17.26 -10.61 0.82
C THR A 12 -17.07 -11.87 1.67
N GLY A 13 -17.09 -11.77 3.00
CA GLY A 13 -16.81 -12.86 3.93
C GLY A 13 -15.34 -13.28 4.00
N THR A 14 -14.43 -12.56 3.34
CA THR A 14 -13.00 -12.91 3.29
C THR A 14 -12.31 -12.55 4.59
N LYS A 15 -11.57 -13.49 5.17
CA LYS A 15 -10.64 -13.23 6.28
C LYS A 15 -9.45 -12.43 5.76
N VAL A 16 -9.20 -11.25 6.30
CA VAL A 16 -8.16 -10.32 5.81
C VAL A 16 -7.19 -9.92 6.91
N LEU A 17 -6.04 -9.38 6.50
CA LEU A 17 -5.03 -8.78 7.38
C LEU A 17 -5.08 -7.26 7.24
N LYS A 18 -4.69 -6.53 8.27
CA LYS A 18 -4.48 -5.09 8.21
C LYS A 18 -3.02 -4.80 8.60
N ALA A 19 -2.34 -4.02 7.75
CA ALA A 19 -0.97 -3.58 7.99
C ALA A 19 -1.00 -2.32 8.85
N GLN A 20 -0.01 -2.13 9.72
CA GLN A 20 0.11 -0.91 10.52
C GLN A 20 1.52 -0.36 10.35
N HIS A 21 1.58 0.87 9.81
CA HIS A 21 2.77 1.73 9.79
C HIS A 21 4.11 0.95 9.65
N PRO A 22 4.33 0.28 8.50
CA PRO A 22 5.50 -0.54 8.28
C PRO A 22 6.70 0.31 7.83
N GLU A 23 6.98 1.42 8.53
CA GLU A 23 8.06 2.34 8.12
C GLU A 23 9.41 1.64 8.11
N PHE A 24 9.73 0.87 9.16
CA PHE A 24 11.02 0.21 9.27
C PHE A 24 11.21 -0.85 8.19
N GLU A 25 10.18 -1.67 7.98
CA GLU A 25 10.19 -2.74 7.00
C GLU A 25 10.31 -2.18 5.59
N LEU A 26 9.55 -1.13 5.24
CA LEU A 26 9.67 -0.50 3.92
C LEU A 26 11.01 0.23 3.76
N TRP A 27 11.45 1.01 4.75
CA TRP A 27 12.76 1.68 4.74
C TRP A 27 13.91 0.70 4.54
N SER A 28 13.86 -0.48 5.16
CA SER A 28 14.92 -1.48 5.04
C SER A 28 15.16 -1.96 3.61
N GLN A 29 14.17 -1.80 2.71
CA GLN A 29 14.28 -2.13 1.29
C GLN A 29 14.90 -1.01 0.44
N GLY A 30 15.04 0.19 1.01
CA GLY A 30 15.46 1.40 0.33
C GLY A 30 16.98 1.57 0.16
N ILE A 31 17.37 2.47 -0.73
CA ILE A 31 18.78 2.79 -0.99
C ILE A 31 19.46 3.48 0.20
N HIS A 32 18.72 4.33 0.93
CA HIS A 32 19.24 5.00 2.12
C HIS A 32 19.60 4.00 3.23
N ALA A 33 18.72 3.04 3.51
CA ALA A 33 19.01 1.97 4.47
C ALA A 33 20.22 1.13 4.04
N ARG A 34 20.28 0.76 2.75
CA ARG A 34 21.42 0.02 2.18
C ARG A 34 22.74 0.78 2.28
N ALA A 35 22.70 2.11 2.25
CA ALA A 35 23.86 2.98 2.45
C ALA A 35 24.18 3.27 3.92
N GLY A 36 23.43 2.69 4.87
CA GLY A 36 23.63 2.88 6.31
C GLY A 36 23.04 4.17 6.88
N VAL A 37 22.21 4.89 6.11
CA VAL A 37 21.52 6.11 6.58
C VAL A 37 20.36 5.71 7.49
N SER A 38 20.43 6.11 8.75
CA SER A 38 19.44 5.82 9.78
C SER A 38 18.25 6.77 9.74
N CYS A 39 17.17 6.43 10.45
CA CYS A 39 16.01 7.30 10.62
C CYS A 39 16.42 8.68 11.20
N ALA A 40 17.37 8.67 12.13
CA ALA A 40 17.81 9.87 12.86
C ALA A 40 18.57 10.85 11.97
N ASP A 41 19.28 10.37 10.94
CA ASP A 41 20.04 11.23 10.04
C ASP A 41 19.13 12.22 9.29
N CYS A 42 17.90 11.81 8.97
CA CYS A 42 16.91 12.63 8.29
C CYS A 42 15.92 13.30 9.26
N HIS A 43 15.40 12.57 10.25
CA HIS A 43 14.31 13.04 11.11
C HIS A 43 14.75 13.69 12.43
N MET A 44 16.01 13.49 12.82
CA MET A 44 16.63 14.08 14.01
C MET A 44 17.99 14.71 13.66
N PRO A 45 18.07 15.55 12.60
CA PRO A 45 19.35 16.02 12.11
C PRO A 45 20.05 16.88 13.17
N TYR A 46 21.37 16.90 13.11
CA TYR A 46 22.15 17.68 14.07
C TYR A 46 21.95 19.19 13.89
N GLU A 47 21.86 19.90 15.01
CA GLU A 47 21.73 21.34 15.09
C GLU A 47 22.87 21.92 15.95
N LYS A 48 23.27 23.15 15.65
CA LYS A 48 24.23 23.89 16.48
C LYS A 48 23.46 24.73 17.50
N GLN A 49 23.79 24.55 18.78
CA GLN A 49 23.34 25.41 19.86
C GLN A 49 24.57 25.98 20.57
N GLY A 50 24.92 27.23 20.25
CA GLY A 50 26.20 27.80 20.65
C GLY A 50 27.38 26.98 20.12
N ALA A 51 28.23 26.48 21.03
CA ALA A 51 29.36 25.61 20.72
C ALA A 51 29.01 24.12 20.60
N SER A 52 27.81 23.73 21.03
CA SER A 52 27.40 22.32 21.10
C SER A 52 26.68 21.87 19.82
N LYS A 53 26.94 20.61 19.44
CA LYS A 53 26.19 19.90 18.40
C LYS A 53 25.19 18.97 19.10
N VAL A 54 23.91 19.14 18.83
CA VAL A 54 22.81 18.39 19.47
C VAL A 54 21.90 17.79 18.40
N SER A 55 21.31 16.62 18.66
CA SER A 55 20.30 16.05 17.75
C SER A 55 18.98 16.76 17.94
N SER A 56 18.34 17.15 16.83
CA SER A 56 16.97 17.67 16.88
C SER A 56 16.02 16.60 17.39
N HIS A 57 15.23 16.90 18.42
CA HIS A 57 14.18 16.00 18.94
C HIS A 57 12.78 16.38 18.44
N TRP A 58 12.68 17.41 17.60
CA TRP A 58 11.43 17.78 16.97
C TRP A 58 11.19 16.93 15.72
N VAL A 59 10.86 15.66 15.95
CA VAL A 59 10.63 14.66 14.90
C VAL A 59 9.41 15.07 14.06
N ARG A 60 9.67 15.36 12.78
CA ARG A 60 8.66 15.77 11.80
C ARG A 60 9.18 15.52 10.40
N SER A 61 8.45 15.99 9.39
CA SER A 61 8.88 15.89 8.00
C SER A 61 10.28 16.53 7.80
N PRO A 62 11.26 15.77 7.26
CA PRO A 62 12.57 16.31 6.89
C PRO A 62 12.49 17.44 5.86
N MET A 63 11.38 17.51 5.11
CA MET A 63 11.12 18.57 4.12
C MET A 63 10.95 19.96 4.76
N LEU A 64 10.77 20.04 6.07
CA LEU A 64 10.75 21.31 6.82
C LEU A 64 12.17 21.80 7.15
N ASN A 65 13.22 21.02 6.85
CA ASN A 65 14.62 21.35 7.11
C ASN A 65 15.58 20.62 6.14
N ILE A 66 15.37 20.81 4.84
CA ILE A 66 16.09 20.08 3.77
C ILE A 66 17.60 20.28 3.88
N HIS A 67 18.06 21.48 4.20
CA HIS A 67 19.48 21.77 4.38
C HIS A 67 20.15 20.82 5.39
N ARG A 68 19.53 20.58 6.56
CA ARG A 68 20.13 19.72 7.59
C ARG A 68 19.86 18.23 7.36
N ALA A 69 18.72 17.89 6.78
CA ALA A 69 18.34 16.49 6.58
C ALA A 69 18.94 15.84 5.33
N CYS A 70 19.20 16.63 4.28
CA CYS A 70 19.56 16.11 2.96
C CYS A 70 20.93 16.61 2.46
N GLN A 71 21.23 17.89 2.64
CA GLN A 71 22.42 18.51 2.04
C GLN A 71 23.73 18.19 2.76
N THR A 72 23.68 17.45 3.87
CA THR A 72 24.86 16.80 4.47
C THR A 72 25.47 15.74 3.55
N CYS A 73 24.66 15.16 2.65
CA CYS A 73 25.06 14.12 1.70
C CYS A 73 24.83 14.53 0.23
N HIS A 74 23.81 15.35 -0.05
CA HIS A 74 23.40 15.73 -1.40
C HIS A 74 23.79 17.17 -1.76
N HIS A 75 24.77 17.32 -2.65
CA HIS A 75 25.26 18.62 -3.12
C HIS A 75 24.43 19.18 -4.29
N VAL A 76 23.13 19.33 -4.07
CA VAL A 76 22.16 19.93 -5.01
C VAL A 76 21.25 20.92 -4.27
N SER A 77 20.52 21.75 -5.00
CA SER A 77 19.65 22.76 -4.39
C SER A 77 18.49 22.12 -3.59
N GLU A 78 18.01 22.82 -2.55
CA GLU A 78 16.83 22.39 -1.80
C GLU A 78 15.60 22.25 -2.69
N THR A 79 15.47 23.12 -3.70
CA THR A 79 14.38 23.06 -4.69
C THR A 79 14.40 21.77 -5.50
N GLU A 80 15.58 21.34 -5.96
CA GLU A 80 15.74 20.07 -6.69
C GLU A 80 15.42 18.87 -5.79
N LEU A 81 15.92 18.87 -4.56
CA LEU A 81 15.63 17.82 -3.58
C LEU A 81 14.13 17.73 -3.28
N LYS A 82 13.48 18.88 -3.06
CA LYS A 82 12.04 18.94 -2.86
C LYS A 82 11.27 18.42 -4.05
N ALA A 83 11.63 18.84 -5.27
CA ALA A 83 10.96 18.37 -6.48
C ALA A 83 11.09 16.85 -6.66
N ARG A 84 12.23 16.25 -6.28
CA ARG A 84 12.41 14.78 -6.31
C ARG A 84 11.52 14.08 -5.30
N VAL A 85 11.48 14.56 -4.05
CA VAL A 85 10.64 13.98 -3.00
C VAL A 85 9.17 14.08 -3.39
N ASP A 86 8.71 15.27 -3.79
CA ASP A 86 7.34 15.48 -4.24
C ASP A 86 7.00 14.55 -5.41
N GLY A 87 7.87 14.45 -6.42
CA GLY A 87 7.67 13.56 -7.57
C GLY A 87 7.63 12.07 -7.23
N ILE A 88 8.32 11.61 -6.17
CA ILE A 88 8.19 10.23 -5.68
C ILE A 88 6.84 10.05 -4.99
N GLN A 89 6.49 10.96 -4.09
CA GLN A 89 5.26 10.88 -3.31
C GLN A 89 4.01 10.97 -4.19
N ASP A 90 4.02 11.83 -5.22
CA ASP A 90 2.93 11.98 -6.18
C ASP A 90 2.73 10.72 -7.01
N ARG A 91 3.81 10.10 -7.51
CA ARG A 91 3.74 8.84 -8.27
C ARG A 91 3.22 7.70 -7.40
N THR A 92 3.73 7.57 -6.18
CA THR A 92 3.26 6.56 -5.22
C THR A 92 1.79 6.77 -4.89
N ARG A 93 1.37 8.02 -4.65
CA ARG A 93 -0.05 8.33 -4.39
C ARG A 93 -0.92 7.95 -5.58
N GLY A 94 -0.51 8.29 -6.80
CA GLY A 94 -1.24 7.89 -8.01
C GLY A 94 -1.36 6.37 -8.17
N LEU A 95 -0.36 5.59 -7.74
CA LEU A 95 -0.44 4.13 -7.71
C LEU A 95 -1.35 3.60 -6.58
N ILE A 96 -1.32 4.21 -5.39
CA ILE A 96 -2.26 3.90 -4.29
C ILE A 96 -3.70 4.09 -4.77
N ASP A 97 -4.00 5.21 -5.42
CA ASP A 97 -5.35 5.51 -5.90
C ASP A 97 -5.80 4.49 -6.96
N ARG A 98 -4.92 4.11 -7.90
CA ARG A 98 -5.20 3.07 -8.91
C ARG A 98 -5.41 1.69 -8.28
N ALA A 99 -4.60 1.33 -7.29
CA ALA A 99 -4.74 0.08 -6.54
C ALA A 99 -6.04 0.06 -5.73
N ALA A 100 -6.42 1.16 -5.10
CA ALA A 100 -7.70 1.29 -4.39
C ALA A 100 -8.89 1.07 -5.34
N VAL A 101 -8.89 1.70 -6.52
CA VAL A 101 -9.92 1.45 -7.54
C VAL A 101 -9.98 -0.02 -7.95
N ALA A 102 -8.82 -0.65 -8.22
CA ALA A 102 -8.79 -2.06 -8.59
C ALA A 102 -9.31 -2.98 -7.45
N VAL A 103 -8.98 -2.67 -6.20
CA VAL A 103 -9.50 -3.38 -5.02
C VAL A 103 -11.01 -3.22 -4.92
N THR A 104 -11.55 -2.00 -5.05
CA THR A 104 -12.99 -1.77 -5.03
C THR A 104 -13.71 -2.53 -6.15
N ASP A 105 -13.25 -2.42 -7.40
CA ASP A 105 -13.84 -3.14 -8.54
C ASP A 105 -13.86 -4.67 -8.30
N MET A 106 -12.79 -5.21 -7.70
CA MET A 106 -12.70 -6.61 -7.32
C MET A 106 -13.74 -6.96 -6.25
N LEU A 107 -13.88 -6.15 -5.19
CA LEU A 107 -14.86 -6.39 -4.13
C LEU A 107 -16.28 -6.40 -4.69
N ASP A 108 -16.64 -5.41 -5.51
CA ASP A 108 -17.94 -5.33 -6.17
C ASP A 108 -18.22 -6.59 -7.02
N THR A 109 -17.22 -7.04 -7.78
CA THR A 109 -17.34 -8.26 -8.60
C THR A 109 -17.54 -9.51 -7.73
N ILE A 110 -16.86 -9.61 -6.58
CA ILE A 110 -17.01 -10.75 -5.65
C ILE A 110 -18.41 -10.76 -5.05
N VAL A 111 -18.93 -9.60 -4.65
CA VAL A 111 -20.29 -9.45 -4.10
C VAL A 111 -21.35 -9.82 -5.14
N ASP A 112 -21.18 -9.40 -6.40
CA ASP A 112 -22.09 -9.75 -7.50
C ASP A 112 -22.19 -11.28 -7.70
N VAL A 113 -21.05 -11.96 -7.88
CA VAL A 113 -21.06 -13.40 -8.11
C VAL A 113 -21.56 -14.19 -6.89
N GLN A 114 -21.36 -13.67 -5.67
CA GLN A 114 -21.96 -14.21 -4.45
C GLN A 114 -23.49 -14.11 -4.49
N ALA A 115 -24.03 -12.95 -4.86
CA ALA A 115 -25.47 -12.75 -4.98
C ALA A 115 -26.10 -13.65 -6.05
N ARG A 116 -25.35 -13.96 -7.12
CA ARG A 116 -25.75 -14.88 -8.19
C ARG A 116 -25.56 -16.37 -7.86
N GLY A 117 -25.15 -16.70 -6.64
CA GLY A 117 -25.10 -18.06 -6.13
C GLY A 117 -23.77 -18.80 -6.34
N ALA A 118 -22.65 -18.08 -6.52
CA ALA A 118 -21.33 -18.71 -6.51
C ALA A 118 -21.12 -19.53 -5.23
N THR A 119 -20.66 -20.78 -5.37
CA THR A 119 -20.43 -21.66 -4.22
C THR A 119 -19.18 -21.24 -3.44
N GLN A 120 -19.05 -21.72 -2.20
CA GLN A 120 -17.86 -21.42 -1.39
C GLN A 120 -16.58 -21.96 -2.05
N GLU A 121 -16.66 -23.11 -2.72
CA GLU A 121 -15.55 -23.72 -3.45
C GLU A 121 -15.11 -22.86 -4.64
N GLN A 122 -16.06 -22.23 -5.35
CA GLN A 122 -15.76 -21.32 -6.46
C GLN A 122 -15.14 -20.00 -5.95
N LEU A 123 -15.61 -19.50 -4.81
CA LEU A 123 -15.16 -18.23 -4.23
C LEU A 123 -13.80 -18.34 -3.54
N GLN A 124 -13.44 -19.51 -3.02
CA GLN A 124 -12.20 -19.70 -2.26
C GLN A 124 -10.94 -19.16 -2.97
N PRO A 125 -10.61 -19.56 -4.21
CA PRO A 125 -9.42 -19.02 -4.90
C PRO A 125 -9.52 -17.51 -5.19
N ILE A 126 -10.73 -16.97 -5.36
CA ILE A 126 -10.95 -15.54 -5.59
C ILE A 126 -10.71 -14.74 -4.30
N ARG A 127 -11.18 -15.25 -3.15
CA ARG A 127 -10.97 -14.65 -1.82
C ARG A 127 -9.51 -14.67 -1.40
N GLU A 128 -8.74 -15.67 -1.80
CA GLU A 128 -7.28 -15.70 -1.59
C GLU A 128 -6.57 -14.56 -2.34
N LEU A 129 -7.00 -14.27 -3.57
CA LEU A 129 -6.51 -13.12 -4.34
C LEU A 129 -6.93 -11.79 -3.69
N GLN A 130 -8.18 -11.67 -3.24
CA GLN A 130 -8.63 -10.50 -2.46
C GLN A 130 -7.73 -10.25 -1.27
N ARG A 131 -7.47 -11.29 -0.46
CA ARG A 131 -6.63 -11.19 0.73
C ARG A 131 -5.22 -10.70 0.39
N LYS A 132 -4.62 -11.19 -0.70
CA LYS A 132 -3.30 -10.75 -1.19
C LYS A 132 -3.30 -9.31 -1.68
N ALA A 133 -4.33 -8.91 -2.45
CA ALA A 133 -4.45 -7.59 -3.04
C ALA A 133 -4.62 -6.51 -1.97
N MET A 134 -5.57 -6.73 -1.03
CA MET A 134 -5.88 -5.80 0.05
C MET A 134 -4.67 -5.59 0.97
N TRP A 135 -3.98 -6.67 1.37
CA TRP A 135 -2.80 -6.55 2.23
C TRP A 135 -1.72 -5.66 1.60
N ARG A 136 -1.50 -5.78 0.29
CA ARG A 136 -0.45 -5.02 -0.42
C ARG A 136 -0.78 -3.55 -0.58
N LEU A 137 -2.03 -3.24 -0.93
CA LEU A 137 -2.50 -1.85 -0.92
C LEU A 137 -2.30 -1.26 0.48
N ASP A 138 -2.77 -1.99 1.49
CA ASP A 138 -2.76 -1.52 2.87
C ASP A 138 -1.35 -1.32 3.44
N TYR A 139 -0.43 -2.21 3.09
CA TYR A 139 0.98 -2.11 3.49
C TYR A 139 1.61 -0.79 3.03
N ILE A 140 1.34 -0.36 1.80
CA ILE A 140 1.89 0.90 1.28
C ILE A 140 1.06 2.11 1.71
N SER A 141 -0.27 2.01 1.76
CA SER A 141 -1.11 3.13 2.19
C SER A 141 -1.00 3.44 3.68
N SER A 142 -0.59 2.46 4.49
CA SER A 142 -0.35 2.63 5.93
C SER A 142 1.06 3.16 6.24
N GLU A 143 1.98 3.20 5.27
CA GLU A 143 3.31 3.74 5.44
C GLU A 143 3.34 5.25 5.10
N ASN A 144 3.89 6.06 6.02
CA ASN A 144 3.68 7.50 5.96
C ASN A 144 4.60 8.26 4.98
N SER A 145 5.72 7.68 4.53
CA SER A 145 6.65 8.35 3.62
C SER A 145 6.14 8.48 2.20
N LYS A 146 5.05 7.76 1.86
CA LYS A 146 4.48 7.68 0.50
C LYS A 146 5.54 7.21 -0.50
N GLY A 147 6.26 6.16 -0.11
CA GLY A 147 7.27 5.52 -0.95
C GLY A 147 8.63 6.23 -0.99
N PHE A 148 8.84 7.35 -0.30
CA PHE A 148 10.18 7.96 -0.25
C PHE A 148 11.22 7.02 0.36
N HIS A 149 10.84 6.22 1.36
CA HIS A 149 11.73 5.28 2.01
C HIS A 149 12.20 4.15 1.06
N ALA A 150 11.34 3.65 0.18
CA ALA A 150 11.68 2.66 -0.85
C ALA A 150 10.69 2.74 -2.03
N ASP A 151 10.98 3.59 -3.01
CA ASP A 151 10.04 3.98 -4.08
C ASP A 151 9.73 2.84 -5.06
N GLN A 152 10.77 2.14 -5.51
CA GLN A 152 10.62 0.99 -6.41
C GLN A 152 9.90 -0.18 -5.73
N GLU A 153 10.16 -0.40 -4.44
CA GLU A 153 9.49 -1.46 -3.69
C GLU A 153 8.01 -1.13 -3.46
N ALA A 154 7.70 0.14 -3.14
CA ALA A 154 6.32 0.61 -3.06
C ALA A 154 5.58 0.43 -4.38
N ALA A 155 6.22 0.78 -5.51
CA ALA A 155 5.65 0.60 -6.84
C ALA A 155 5.41 -0.88 -7.18
N ARG A 156 6.35 -1.78 -6.85
CA ARG A 156 6.20 -3.23 -7.05
C ARG A 156 5.01 -3.78 -6.26
N ILE A 157 4.92 -3.46 -4.96
CA ILE A 157 3.85 -3.93 -4.08
C ILE A 157 2.48 -3.43 -4.55
N LEU A 158 2.37 -2.16 -4.96
CA LEU A 158 1.13 -1.60 -5.51
C LEU A 158 0.78 -2.22 -6.87
N GLY A 159 1.77 -2.49 -7.72
CA GLY A 159 1.59 -3.22 -8.97
C GLY A 159 1.01 -4.62 -8.74
N GLU A 160 1.54 -5.36 -7.76
CA GLU A 160 0.99 -6.66 -7.36
C GLU A 160 -0.42 -6.56 -6.79
N SER A 161 -0.72 -5.51 -6.02
CA SER A 161 -2.09 -5.26 -5.52
C SER A 161 -3.08 -5.13 -6.68
N ILE A 162 -2.75 -4.30 -7.67
CA ILE A 162 -3.55 -4.11 -8.88
C ILE A 162 -3.70 -5.43 -9.64
N ASP A 163 -2.60 -6.16 -9.86
CA ASP A 163 -2.59 -7.42 -10.59
C ASP A 163 -3.48 -8.47 -9.93
N TYR A 164 -3.33 -8.71 -8.61
CA TYR A 164 -4.18 -9.66 -7.89
C TYR A 164 -5.64 -9.26 -7.88
N SER A 165 -5.95 -7.97 -7.77
CA SER A 165 -7.32 -7.47 -7.92
C SER A 165 -7.91 -7.81 -9.29
N ARG A 166 -7.16 -7.59 -10.36
CA ARG A 166 -7.64 -7.90 -11.73
C ARG A 166 -7.72 -9.40 -11.99
N GLN A 167 -6.83 -10.21 -11.43
CA GLN A 167 -6.94 -11.67 -11.49
C GLN A 167 -8.19 -12.18 -10.76
N ALA A 168 -8.49 -11.65 -9.58
CA ALA A 168 -9.68 -11.99 -8.81
C ALA A 168 -10.95 -11.64 -9.59
N GLN A 169 -11.01 -10.43 -10.15
CA GLN A 169 -12.11 -9.98 -11.00
C GLN A 169 -12.28 -10.89 -12.23
N ALA A 170 -11.19 -11.20 -12.95
CA ALA A 170 -11.24 -12.06 -14.12
C ALA A 170 -11.66 -13.51 -13.77
N ALA A 171 -11.26 -14.02 -12.61
CA ALA A 171 -11.68 -15.34 -12.13
C ALA A 171 -13.17 -15.36 -11.77
N ALA A 172 -13.67 -14.33 -11.08
CA ALA A 172 -15.08 -14.18 -10.75
C ALA A 172 -15.96 -14.10 -11.99
N LEU A 173 -15.58 -13.28 -12.98
CA LEU A 173 -16.35 -13.12 -14.23
C LEU A 173 -16.39 -14.36 -15.12
N LYS A 174 -15.48 -15.33 -14.90
CA LYS A 174 -15.48 -16.62 -15.63
C LYS A 174 -16.43 -17.66 -15.03
N LEU A 175 -17.03 -17.38 -13.87
CA LEU A 175 -17.99 -18.29 -13.27
C LEU A 175 -19.25 -18.35 -14.13
N THR A 176 -19.64 -19.56 -14.55
CA THR A 176 -20.93 -19.79 -15.21
C THR A 176 -22.02 -19.83 -14.15
N LEU A 177 -22.64 -18.68 -13.90
CA LEU A 177 -23.71 -18.50 -12.94
C LEU A 177 -24.98 -18.08 -13.65
N PRO A 178 -26.17 -18.38 -13.07
CA PRO A 178 -27.44 -17.89 -13.59
C PRO A 178 -27.39 -16.40 -13.89
N THR A 179 -28.02 -16.00 -14.98
CA THR A 179 -28.22 -14.59 -15.29
C THR A 179 -29.33 -14.01 -14.40
N ASP A 180 -29.35 -12.69 -14.20
CA ASP A 180 -30.40 -12.02 -13.42
C ASP A 180 -31.82 -12.30 -13.97
N ALA A 181 -31.92 -12.61 -15.27
CA ALA A 181 -33.16 -13.02 -15.92
C ALA A 181 -33.62 -14.45 -15.53
N GLU A 182 -32.68 -15.34 -15.21
CA GLU A 182 -32.96 -16.75 -14.83
C GLU A 182 -33.23 -16.90 -13.32
N THR A 183 -32.61 -16.07 -12.48
CA THR A 183 -32.91 -16.05 -11.04
C THR A 183 -34.31 -15.49 -10.74
N ALA A 184 -34.79 -14.55 -11.55
CA ALA A 184 -36.13 -13.97 -11.44
C ALA A 184 -37.26 -14.92 -11.87
N THR A 185 -37.00 -15.91 -12.73
CA THR A 185 -37.97 -16.94 -13.13
C THR A 185 -38.03 -18.11 -12.17
N ALA A 186 -36.95 -18.42 -11.45
CA ALA A 186 -36.90 -19.52 -10.48
C ALA A 186 -37.60 -19.21 -9.14
N THR A 187 -37.96 -17.94 -8.89
CA THR A 187 -38.62 -17.47 -7.66
C THR A 187 -40.13 -17.24 -7.80
N LYS A 188 -40.72 -17.60 -8.95
CA LYS A 188 -42.18 -17.68 -9.17
C LYS A 188 -42.64 -19.13 -9.18
#